data_AF-A0A534WJP6-F1
#
_entry.id   AF-A0A534WJP6-F1
#
_cell.length_a   1.000
_cell.length_b   1.000
_cell.length_c   1.000
_cell.angle_alpha   90.00
_cell.angle_beta   90.00
_cell.angle_gamma   90.00
#
_symmetry.space_group_name_H-M   'P 1'
#
loop_
_entity.id
_entity.type
_entity.pdbx_description
1 polymer ?
#
loop_
_entity_poly.entity_id
_entity_poly.type
_entity_poly.pdbx_seq_one_letter_code
_entity_poly.pdbx_strand_id
1 'polypeptide(L)'
;MTNARVLAGRLADLLSREHGAMADFLVALADFDRRRGWAELGYSSLFYFLHRELGLSQGAAHYRQTAAKLVQRFPEIVEPLRDGRLCITSIVPLAKVLTPANRKETLPGSVHARNTRSGVAFSCRVAVTVLGMSVLLFQECA
;
A
#
# COMPACT_ATOMS: atom_id res chain seq x y z
N MET A 1 -29.74 21.66 1.87
CA MET A 1 -29.49 20.37 2.57
C MET A 1 -29.36 19.30 1.48
N THR A 2 -28.27 18.56 1.24
CA THR A 2 -27.11 18.23 2.09
C THR A 2 -25.84 18.18 1.20
N ASN A 3 -25.10 19.30 1.15
CA ASN A 3 -23.88 19.44 0.36
C ASN A 3 -22.79 18.43 0.83
N ALA A 4 -22.65 18.24 2.14
CA ALA A 4 -21.63 17.38 2.74
C ALA A 4 -21.71 15.89 2.30
N ARG A 5 -22.91 15.30 2.16
CA ARG A 5 -23.04 13.89 1.76
C ARG A 5 -22.64 13.67 0.31
N VAL A 6 -22.98 14.61 -0.58
CA VAL A 6 -22.58 14.56 -1.99
C VAL A 6 -21.07 14.70 -2.13
N LEU A 7 -20.46 15.66 -1.39
CA LEU A 7 -19.00 15.81 -1.36
C LEU A 7 -18.30 14.56 -0.80
N ALA A 8 -18.81 13.99 0.28
CA ALA A 8 -18.27 12.76 0.86
C ALA A 8 -18.33 11.58 -0.13
N GLY A 9 -19.44 11.43 -0.86
CA GLY A 9 -19.56 10.43 -1.92
C GLY A 9 -18.54 10.62 -3.04
N ARG A 10 -18.32 11.88 -3.47
CA ARG A 10 -17.27 12.20 -4.46
C ARG A 10 -15.87 11.89 -3.95
N LEU A 11 -15.57 12.18 -2.68
CA LEU A 11 -14.28 11.84 -2.08
C LEU A 11 -14.07 10.32 -2.00
N ALA A 12 -15.11 9.54 -1.71
CA ALA A 12 -15.03 8.08 -1.69
C ALA A 12 -14.77 7.48 -3.08
N ASP A 13 -15.38 8.03 -4.13
CA ASP A 13 -15.10 7.64 -5.53
C ASP A 13 -13.66 7.97 -5.93
N LEU A 14 -13.20 9.19 -5.62
CA LEU A 14 -11.81 9.60 -5.89
C LEU A 14 -10.79 8.73 -5.16
N LEU A 15 -11.04 8.41 -3.89
CA LEU A 15 -10.18 7.52 -3.10
C LEU A 15 -10.13 6.11 -3.70
N SER A 16 -11.26 5.58 -4.17
CA SER A 16 -11.31 4.26 -4.83
C SER A 16 -10.48 4.25 -6.13
N ARG A 17 -10.54 5.34 -6.91
CA ARG A 17 -9.69 5.51 -8.10
C ARG A 17 -8.21 5.64 -7.75
N GLU A 18 -7.88 6.31 -6.65
CA GLU A 18 -6.50 6.42 -6.15
C GLU A 18 -5.94 5.05 -5.77
N HIS A 19 -6.71 4.24 -5.04
CA HIS A 19 -6.32 2.86 -4.73
C HIS A 19 -6.12 2.02 -5.99
N GLY A 20 -7.03 2.14 -6.97
CA GLY A 20 -6.91 1.48 -8.28
C GLY A 20 -5.62 1.87 -9.01
N ALA A 21 -5.35 3.17 -9.14
CA ALA A 21 -4.15 3.69 -9.77
C ALA A 21 -2.86 3.25 -9.05
N MET A 22 -2.89 3.20 -7.71
CA MET A 22 -1.76 2.69 -6.92
C MET A 22 -1.51 1.20 -7.20
N ALA A 23 -2.57 0.38 -7.24
CA ALA A 23 -2.46 -1.04 -7.55
C ALA A 23 -1.90 -1.26 -8.97
N ASP A 24 -2.41 -0.53 -9.96
CA ASP A 24 -1.92 -0.59 -11.34
C ASP A 24 -0.44 -0.18 -11.44
N PHE A 25 -0.06 0.90 -10.76
CA PHE A 25 1.34 1.33 -10.66
C PHE A 25 2.23 0.24 -10.07
N LEU A 26 1.80 -0.41 -8.98
CA LEU A 26 2.59 -1.45 -8.32
C LEU A 26 2.74 -2.72 -9.17
N VAL A 27 1.71 -3.09 -9.94
CA VAL A 27 1.79 -4.20 -10.90
C VAL A 27 2.77 -3.89 -12.03
N ALA A 28 2.66 -2.69 -12.63
CA ALA A 28 3.60 -2.27 -13.67
C ALA A 28 5.04 -2.17 -13.13
N LEU A 29 5.22 -1.65 -11.91
CA LEU A 29 6.52 -1.57 -11.26
C LEU A 29 7.10 -2.96 -10.96
N ALA A 30 6.27 -3.91 -10.54
CA ALA A 30 6.68 -5.29 -10.32
C ALA A 30 7.20 -5.94 -11.60
N ASP A 31 6.52 -5.73 -12.73
CA ASP A 31 6.94 -6.20 -14.04
C ASP A 31 8.24 -5.52 -14.51
N PHE A 32 8.35 -4.21 -14.32
CA PHE A 32 9.54 -3.43 -14.64
C PHE A 32 10.77 -3.89 -13.83
N ASP A 33 10.59 -4.13 -12.53
CA ASP A 33 11.66 -4.63 -11.66
C ASP A 33 12.06 -6.07 -12.01
N ARG A 34 11.09 -6.94 -12.35
CA ARG A 34 11.37 -8.32 -12.80
C ARG A 34 12.24 -8.35 -14.06
N ARG A 35 12.01 -7.41 -14.98
CA ARG A 35 12.82 -7.24 -16.20
C ARG A 35 14.13 -6.48 -15.97
N ARG A 36 14.36 -5.99 -14.74
CA ARG A 36 15.48 -5.10 -14.38
C ARG A 36 15.58 -3.88 -15.30
N GLY A 37 14.45 -3.30 -15.72
CA GLY A 37 14.45 -2.15 -16.62
C GLY A 37 15.22 -0.94 -16.06
N TRP A 38 15.29 -0.81 -14.74
CA TRP A 38 16.13 0.19 -14.08
C TRP A 38 17.63 0.03 -14.39
N ALA A 39 18.11 -1.19 -14.60
CA ALA A 39 19.52 -1.45 -14.93
C ALA A 39 19.84 -1.03 -16.37
N GLU A 40 18.90 -1.23 -17.31
CA GLU A 40 19.03 -0.76 -18.69
C GLU A 40 19.08 0.78 -18.77
N LEU A 41 18.41 1.46 -17.84
CA LEU A 41 18.46 2.91 -17.66
C LEU A 41 19.69 3.39 -16.86
N GLY A 42 20.61 2.50 -16.49
CA GLY A 42 21.87 2.86 -15.81
C GLY A 42 21.76 3.04 -14.29
N TYR A 43 20.64 2.67 -13.67
CA TYR A 43 20.49 2.73 -12.22
C TYR A 43 21.08 1.50 -11.53
N SER A 44 21.61 1.67 -10.32
CA SER A 44 22.20 0.58 -9.53
C SER A 44 21.17 -0.29 -8.79
N SER A 45 19.94 0.22 -8.61
CA SER A 45 18.82 -0.54 -8.08
C SER A 45 17.48 0.14 -8.39
N LEU A 46 16.38 -0.61 -8.26
CA LEU A 46 15.02 -0.06 -8.34
C LEU A 46 14.80 1.11 -7.37
N PHE A 47 15.37 1.04 -6.16
CA PHE A 47 15.24 2.12 -5.19
C PHE A 47 15.79 3.45 -5.72
N TYR A 48 16.98 3.42 -6.33
CA TYR A 48 17.59 4.61 -6.89
C TYR A 48 16.81 5.15 -8.07
N PHE A 49 16.28 4.28 -8.94
CA PHE A 49 15.37 4.70 -10.00
C PHE A 49 14.14 5.43 -9.43
N LEU A 50 13.46 4.82 -8.46
CA LEU A 50 12.27 5.41 -7.82
C LEU A 50 12.56 6.76 -7.13
N HIS A 51 13.72 6.88 -6.47
CA HIS A 51 14.08 8.10 -5.74
C HIS A 51 14.59 9.21 -6.67
N ARG A 52 15.43 8.87 -7.65
CA ARG A 52 16.15 9.85 -8.49
C ARG A 52 15.39 10.21 -9.75
N GLU A 53 14.81 9.24 -10.45
CA GLU A 53 14.05 9.47 -11.68
C GLU A 53 12.61 9.91 -11.36
N LEU A 54 11.92 9.17 -10.49
CA LEU A 54 10.51 9.47 -10.17
C LEU A 54 10.33 10.46 -9.01
N GLY A 55 11.42 10.99 -8.44
CA GLY A 55 11.39 12.04 -7.41
C GLY A 55 10.73 11.65 -6.09
N LEU A 56 10.56 10.35 -5.80
CA LEU A 56 9.91 9.90 -4.57
C LEU A 56 10.81 10.13 -3.35
N SER A 57 10.22 10.41 -2.18
CA SER A 57 10.99 10.39 -0.93
C SER A 57 11.57 8.99 -0.66
N GLN A 58 12.64 8.91 0.13
CA GLN A 58 13.27 7.62 0.46
C GLN A 58 12.27 6.62 1.07
N GLY A 59 11.40 7.09 1.98
CA GLY A 59 10.34 6.26 2.55
C GLY A 59 9.35 5.78 1.50
N ALA A 60 8.88 6.68 0.62
CA ALA A 60 7.95 6.34 -0.44
C ALA A 60 8.55 5.34 -1.46
N ALA A 61 9.83 5.50 -1.80
CA ALA A 61 10.57 4.57 -2.65
C ALA A 61 10.76 3.21 -1.98
N HIS A 62 11.07 3.17 -0.68
CA HIS A 62 11.22 1.93 0.08
C HIS A 62 9.93 1.10 0.12
N TYR A 63 8.78 1.74 0.40
CA TYR A 63 7.49 1.05 0.39
C TYR A 63 7.17 0.47 -0.99
N ARG A 64 7.38 1.23 -2.07
CA ARG A 64 7.10 0.79 -3.45
C ARG A 64 8.05 -0.30 -3.94
N GLN A 65 9.33 -0.23 -3.59
CA GLN A 65 10.28 -1.30 -3.88
C GLN A 65 9.88 -2.59 -3.17
N THR A 66 9.51 -2.50 -1.89
CA THR A 66 9.06 -3.66 -1.11
C THR A 66 7.75 -4.22 -1.67
N ALA A 67 6.83 -3.36 -2.05
CA ALA A 67 5.56 -3.71 -2.68
C ALA A 67 5.78 -4.45 -4.01
N ALA A 68 6.62 -3.93 -4.90
CA ALA A 68 6.94 -4.57 -6.18
C ALA A 68 7.43 -6.01 -5.98
N LYS A 69 8.39 -6.21 -5.05
CA LYS A 69 8.89 -7.54 -4.69
C LYS A 69 7.80 -8.44 -4.11
N LEU A 70 6.91 -7.89 -3.27
CA LEU A 70 5.84 -8.65 -2.65
C LEU A 70 4.76 -9.04 -3.67
N VAL A 71 4.41 -8.16 -4.61
CA VAL A 71 3.49 -8.44 -5.73
C VAL A 71 4.05 -9.57 -6.61
N GLN A 72 5.35 -9.55 -6.93
CA GLN A 72 5.99 -10.63 -7.69
C GLN A 72 5.89 -11.99 -6.98
N ARG A 73 5.99 -12.00 -5.65
CA ARG A 73 5.95 -13.23 -4.84
C ARG A 73 4.54 -13.72 -4.53
N PHE A 74 3.62 -12.78 -4.30
CA PHE A 74 2.23 -13.03 -3.90
C PHE A 74 1.30 -12.08 -4.69
N PRO A 75 0.93 -12.42 -5.93
CA PRO A 75 0.06 -11.59 -6.75
C PRO A 75 -1.31 -11.31 -6.10
N GLU A 76 -1.75 -12.18 -5.19
CA GLU A 76 -3.03 -12.05 -4.48
C GLU A 76 -3.12 -10.83 -3.54
N ILE A 77 -2.02 -10.10 -3.30
CA ILE A 77 -2.05 -8.83 -2.54
C ILE A 77 -2.59 -7.64 -3.36
N VAL A 78 -2.68 -7.78 -4.68
CA VAL A 78 -3.08 -6.68 -5.58
C VAL A 78 -4.55 -6.31 -5.36
N GLU A 79 -5.44 -7.29 -5.21
CA GLU A 79 -6.87 -7.02 -5.04
C GLU A 79 -7.17 -6.29 -3.72
N PRO A 80 -6.60 -6.69 -2.57
CA PRO A 80 -6.72 -5.89 -1.35
C PRO A 80 -6.14 -4.48 -1.45
N LEU A 81 -5.09 -4.25 -2.25
CA LEU A 81 -4.57 -2.90 -2.50
C LEU A 81 -5.55 -2.08 -3.35
N ARG A 82 -6.14 -2.69 -4.39
CA ARG A 82 -7.10 -2.06 -5.30
C ARG A 82 -8.38 -1.63 -4.59
N ASP A 83 -8.86 -2.47 -3.66
CA ASP A 83 -10.08 -2.19 -2.88
C ASP A 83 -9.81 -1.31 -1.64
N GLY A 84 -8.55 -0.94 -1.37
CA GLY A 84 -8.17 -0.17 -0.18
C GLY A 84 -8.20 -0.94 1.14
N ARG A 85 -8.35 -2.27 1.10
CA ARG A 85 -8.30 -3.17 2.28
C ARG A 85 -6.87 -3.35 2.80
N LEU A 86 -5.87 -3.07 1.98
CA LEU A 86 -4.46 -3.06 2.33
C LEU A 86 -3.84 -1.70 1.97
N CYS A 87 -3.11 -1.08 2.91
CA CYS A 87 -2.40 0.18 2.66
C CYS A 87 -0.97 -0.08 2.17
N ILE A 88 -0.40 0.85 1.41
CA ILE A 88 1.00 0.75 0.98
C ILE A 88 2.00 0.79 2.16
N THR A 89 1.68 1.52 3.23
CA THR A 89 2.53 1.60 4.44
C THR A 89 2.52 0.30 5.24
N SER A 90 1.47 -0.50 5.07
CA SER A 90 1.29 -1.82 5.68
C SER A 90 2.13 -2.92 5.03
N ILE A 91 2.64 -2.68 3.82
CA ILE A 91 3.35 -3.69 3.04
C ILE A 91 4.66 -4.11 3.70
N VAL A 92 5.44 -3.19 4.25
CA VAL A 92 6.74 -3.51 4.87
C VAL A 92 6.58 -4.45 6.08
N PRO A 93 5.70 -4.17 7.06
CA PRO A 93 5.45 -5.13 8.14
C PRO A 93 4.83 -6.43 7.63
N LEU A 94 3.91 -6.38 6.65
CA LEU A 94 3.31 -7.58 6.06
C LEU A 94 4.36 -8.48 5.39
N ALA A 95 5.31 -7.91 4.64
CA ALA A 95 6.36 -8.64 3.95
C ALA A 95 7.27 -9.45 4.90
N LYS A 96 7.37 -9.06 6.18
CA LYS A 96 8.15 -9.77 7.20
C LYS A 96 7.46 -11.03 7.71
N VAL A 97 6.12 -11.05 7.70
CA VAL A 97 5.33 -12.14 8.28
C VAL A 97 4.68 -13.03 7.21
N LEU A 98 4.54 -12.54 5.99
CA LEU A 98 3.87 -13.25 4.91
C LEU A 98 4.75 -14.40 4.38
N THR A 99 4.22 -15.61 4.47
CA THR A 99 4.84 -16.84 3.99
C THR A 99 3.89 -17.57 3.05
N PRO A 100 4.39 -18.45 2.17
CA PRO A 100 3.53 -19.25 1.32
C PRO A 100 2.49 -20.06 2.11
N ALA A 101 2.81 -20.53 3.33
CA ALA A 101 1.88 -21.30 4.14
C ALA A 101 0.73 -20.46 4.73
N ASN A 102 0.99 -19.22 5.15
CA ASN A 102 0.01 -18.38 5.84
C ASN A 102 -0.71 -17.37 4.93
N ARG A 103 -0.33 -17.28 3.64
CA ARG A 103 -0.83 -16.26 2.70
C ARG A 103 -2.35 -16.14 2.63
N LYS A 104 -3.06 -17.28 2.68
CA LYS A 104 -4.53 -17.31 2.65
C LYS A 104 -5.14 -16.81 3.94
N GLU A 105 -4.49 -16.93 5.09
CA GLU A 105 -5.05 -16.51 6.38
C GLU A 105 -4.74 -15.04 6.68
N THR A 106 -3.53 -14.59 6.34
CA THR A 106 -3.02 -13.27 6.69
C THR A 106 -3.52 -12.16 5.76
N LEU A 107 -3.94 -12.49 4.52
CA LEU A 107 -4.36 -11.48 3.56
C LEU A 107 -5.83 -11.07 3.75
N PRO A 108 -6.12 -9.75 3.79
CA PRO A 108 -7.49 -9.29 3.96
C PRO A 108 -8.32 -9.67 2.72
N GLY A 109 -9.29 -10.57 2.88
CA GLY A 109 -10.15 -11.06 1.79
C GLY A 109 -10.39 -12.55 1.73
N SER A 110 -9.69 -13.34 2.54
CA SER A 110 -10.02 -14.75 2.67
C SER A 110 -11.26 -14.95 3.55
N VAL A 111 -12.11 -15.89 3.17
CA VAL A 111 -13.34 -16.31 3.87
C VAL A 111 -13.08 -16.74 5.33
N HIS A 112 -11.81 -16.92 5.71
CA HIS A 112 -11.35 -17.42 7.00
C HIS A 112 -10.58 -16.38 7.83
N ALA A 113 -10.44 -15.13 7.39
CA ALA A 113 -9.88 -14.05 8.21
C ALA A 113 -10.86 -13.62 9.32
N ARG A 114 -11.28 -14.56 10.17
CA ARG A 114 -11.95 -14.32 11.44
C ARG A 114 -10.89 -14.36 12.53
N ASN A 115 -10.51 -13.18 13.02
CA ASN A 115 -9.90 -12.95 14.33
C ASN A 115 -8.96 -14.07 14.81
N THR A 116 -7.84 -14.28 14.13
CA THR A 116 -6.72 -14.99 14.75
C THR A 116 -5.86 -13.99 15.49
N ARG A 117 -5.61 -14.31 16.77
CA ARG A 117 -4.94 -13.50 17.81
C ARG A 117 -3.46 -13.15 17.52
N SER A 118 -3.02 -13.20 16.27
CA SER A 118 -1.78 -12.57 15.82
C SER A 118 -2.10 -11.15 15.36
N GLY A 119 -2.06 -10.22 16.31
CA GLY A 119 -2.50 -8.84 16.17
C GLY A 119 -1.74 -8.03 15.11
N VAL A 120 -2.22 -8.06 13.87
CA VAL A 120 -1.98 -6.98 12.92
C VAL A 120 -3.33 -6.60 12.33
N ALA A 121 -4.08 -5.80 13.08
CA ALA A 121 -5.24 -5.11 12.57
C ALA A 121 -4.76 -4.10 11.51
N PHE A 122 -4.65 -4.54 10.25
CA PHE A 122 -4.47 -3.64 9.11
C PHE A 122 -5.78 -2.94 8.80
N SER A 123 -6.28 -2.16 9.76
CA SER A 123 -7.34 -1.19 9.52
C SER A 123 -6.67 0.02 8.87
N CYS A 124 -6.70 0.07 7.53
CA CYS A 124 -6.45 1.32 6.82
C CYS A 124 -7.67 2.24 7.02
N ARG A 125 -7.80 2.86 8.20
CA ARG A 125 -8.66 4.02 8.38
C ARG A 125 -7.81 5.24 8.05
N VAL A 126 -7.68 5.52 6.76
CA VAL A 126 -7.09 6.69 6.10
C VAL A 126 -6.43 7.68 7.07
N ALA A 127 -5.13 7.48 7.33
CA ALA A 127 -4.29 8.54 7.88
C ALA A 127 -3.80 9.39 6.71
N VAL A 128 -4.59 10.40 6.32
CA VAL A 128 -4.04 11.54 5.58
C VAL A 128 -3.17 12.29 6.57
N THR A 129 -1.92 11.85 6.73
CA THR A 129 -0.90 12.66 7.39
C THR A 129 -0.37 13.62 6.34
N VAL A 130 -1.04 14.78 6.22
CA VAL A 130 -0.40 15.95 5.60
C VAL A 130 0.86 16.22 6.41
N LEU A 131 2.00 16.03 5.76
CA LEU A 131 3.31 16.30 6.32
C LEU A 131 3.36 17.79 6.74
N GLY A 132 3.53 18.03 8.05
CA GLY A 132 4.04 19.29 8.56
C GLY A 132 3.09 20.13 9.41
N MET A 133 2.55 19.58 10.51
CA MET A 133 2.31 20.39 11.72
C MET A 133 2.31 19.49 12.96
N SER A 134 3.30 19.72 13.83
CA SER A 134 3.33 19.19 15.18
C SER A 134 2.11 19.70 15.95
N VAL A 135 1.10 18.86 16.15
CA VAL A 135 0.10 19.07 17.19
C VAL A 135 -0.07 17.75 17.92
N LEU A 136 0.58 17.66 19.08
CA LEU A 136 0.15 16.84 20.19
C LEU A 136 -1.31 17.17 20.49
N LEU A 137 -2.22 16.21 20.34
CA LEU A 137 -3.47 16.19 21.08
C LEU A 137 -3.99 14.75 21.17
N PHE A 138 -3.69 14.17 22.33
CA PHE A 138 -4.56 13.31 23.13
C PHE A 138 -6.04 13.50 22.79
N GLN A 139 -6.76 12.44 22.44
CA GLN A 139 -8.18 12.35 22.80
C GLN A 139 -8.62 10.89 22.92
N GLU A 140 -9.24 10.63 24.07
CA GLU A 140 -9.60 9.37 24.68
C GLU A 140 -10.65 8.57 23.90
N CYS A 141 -10.52 7.24 23.97
CA CYS A 141 -11.62 6.32 23.70
C CYS A 141 -12.47 6.20 24.97
N ALA A 142 -13.74 6.60 24.87
CA ALA A 142 -14.81 6.06 25.72
C ALA A 142 -15.22 4.68 25.20
#